data_AF-A0A517V7D0-F1
#
_entry.id   AF-A0A517V7D0-F1
#
_cell.length_a   1.000
_cell.length_b   1.000
_cell.length_c   1.000
_cell.angle_alpha   90.00
_cell.angle_beta   90.00
_cell.angle_gamma   90.00
#
_symmetry.space_group_name_H-M   'P 1'
#
loop_
_entity.id
_entity.type
_entity.pdbx_description
1 polymer ?
#
loop_
_entity_poly.entity_id
_entity_poly.type
_entity_poly.pdbx_seq_one_letter_code
_entity_poly.pdbx_strand_id
1 'polypeptide(L)'
;MQPILRPSKTIPSLLVVLSIVCSLAVGCGKTHDPNSKEATEYVLKLGGTVIPVHSELPIETPAKIPEGNFAIRKIDLTNAKLKNIELGKLSNLRYLESLNLHRTNLTDEGLTLITDLPKLQSLEIAYTPVTDKAISQLTRFPKLRKIFLYGTAAKPQTLEDLKSNLKGCTIYK
;
A
#
# COMPACT_ATOMS: atom_id res chain seq x y z
N MET A 1 -57.06 -48.51 17.48
CA MET A 1 -57.41 -47.31 16.68
C MET A 1 -56.29 -46.30 16.82
N GLN A 2 -55.93 -45.69 15.70
CA GLN A 2 -54.63 -45.09 15.37
C GLN A 2 -54.73 -43.52 15.34
N PRO A 3 -53.70 -42.74 14.94
CA PRO A 3 -53.12 -41.62 15.72
C PRO A 3 -53.32 -40.22 15.07
N ILE A 4 -52.46 -39.25 15.44
CA ILE A 4 -51.99 -38.06 14.67
C ILE A 4 -52.69 -36.73 14.99
N LEU A 5 -51.93 -35.72 15.47
CA LEU A 5 -51.57 -34.53 14.68
C LEU A 5 -50.43 -33.71 15.32
N ARG A 6 -49.73 -32.99 14.46
CA ARG A 6 -48.32 -32.55 14.48
C ARG A 6 -48.12 -31.10 15.01
N PRO A 7 -46.88 -30.56 15.07
CA PRO A 7 -46.40 -29.58 16.05
C PRO A 7 -46.49 -28.12 15.57
N SER A 8 -46.23 -27.14 16.45
CA SER A 8 -45.86 -25.78 16.04
C SER A 8 -45.00 -25.06 17.08
N LYS A 9 -44.02 -24.31 16.57
CA LYS A 9 -42.94 -23.59 17.25
C LYS A 9 -43.44 -22.31 17.93
N THR A 10 -42.88 -21.99 19.09
CA THR A 10 -42.57 -20.60 19.48
C THR A 10 -41.27 -20.56 20.29
N ILE A 11 -40.35 -19.69 19.88
CA ILE A 11 -39.13 -19.32 20.61
C ILE A 11 -39.39 -17.92 21.19
N PRO A 12 -39.09 -17.63 22.46
CA PRO A 12 -38.84 -16.26 22.89
C PRO A 12 -37.34 -15.95 22.84
N SER A 13 -37.04 -14.86 22.14
CA SER A 13 -36.02 -13.83 22.42
C SER A 13 -35.19 -14.00 23.70
N LEU A 14 -33.86 -13.77 23.62
CA LEU A 14 -33.26 -12.46 23.89
C LEU A 14 -31.71 -12.53 23.92
N LEU A 15 -31.08 -11.58 23.21
CA LEU A 15 -29.71 -11.05 23.33
C LEU A 15 -28.52 -12.02 23.54
N VAL A 16 -27.57 -12.00 22.61
CA VAL A 16 -26.27 -11.30 22.71
C VAL A 16 -25.51 -11.63 21.43
N VAL A 17 -25.47 -10.69 20.49
CA VAL A 17 -24.39 -10.70 19.49
C VAL A 17 -23.80 -9.30 19.50
N LEU A 18 -22.70 -9.20 20.25
CA LEU A 18 -21.69 -8.16 20.16
C LEU A 18 -21.51 -7.80 18.68
N SER A 19 -21.67 -6.52 18.34
CA SER A 19 -21.48 -5.99 16.98
C SER A 19 -20.02 -6.13 16.54
N ILE A 20 -19.58 -7.36 16.28
CA ILE A 20 -18.45 -7.63 15.42
C ILE A 20 -19.02 -7.36 14.03
N VAL A 21 -18.85 -6.13 13.54
CA VAL A 21 -18.86 -5.88 12.10
C VAL A 21 -17.62 -6.57 11.57
N CYS A 22 -17.73 -7.88 11.43
CA CYS A 22 -16.80 -8.70 10.71
C CYS A 22 -16.97 -8.21 9.27
N SER A 23 -16.02 -7.40 8.81
CA SER A 23 -15.88 -7.01 7.42
C SER A 23 -15.58 -8.24 6.57
N LEU A 24 -16.59 -9.11 6.44
CA LEU A 24 -16.70 -10.06 5.36
C LEU A 24 -17.01 -9.21 4.13
N ALA A 25 -15.97 -8.61 3.57
CA ALA A 25 -15.97 -8.18 2.18
C ALA A 25 -16.06 -9.44 1.31
N VAL A 26 -17.24 -10.05 1.30
CA VAL A 26 -17.62 -11.00 0.27
C VAL A 26 -17.71 -10.19 -1.01
N GLY A 27 -16.77 -10.47 -1.90
CA GLY A 27 -16.51 -9.74 -3.13
C GLY A 27 -17.76 -9.59 -3.99
N CYS A 28 -18.08 -8.33 -4.24
CA CYS A 28 -18.63 -7.78 -5.48
C CYS A 28 -18.39 -6.27 -5.44
N GLY A 29 -17.13 -5.85 -5.28
CA GLY A 29 -16.78 -4.43 -5.10
C GLY A 29 -15.46 -4.13 -5.81
N LYS A 30 -15.54 -3.35 -6.88
CA LYS A 30 -14.44 -2.95 -7.78
C LYS A 30 -13.14 -2.70 -7.00
N THR A 31 -12.01 -3.25 -7.47
CA THR A 31 -10.67 -2.98 -6.94
C THR A 31 -10.39 -1.47 -7.02
N HIS A 32 -10.38 -0.78 -5.89
CA HIS A 32 -10.12 0.66 -5.84
C HIS A 32 -9.35 1.06 -4.59
N ASP A 33 -8.51 2.09 -4.72
CA ASP A 33 -7.91 2.76 -3.58
C ASP A 33 -8.83 3.91 -3.12
N PRO A 34 -8.92 4.18 -1.80
CA PRO A 34 -9.76 5.28 -1.29
C PRO A 34 -9.38 6.67 -1.83
N ASN A 35 -8.10 6.87 -2.16
CA ASN A 35 -7.51 8.16 -2.54
C ASN A 35 -6.82 8.10 -3.91
N SER A 36 -7.21 7.18 -4.80
CA SER A 36 -6.53 6.97 -6.09
C SER A 36 -6.39 8.23 -6.93
N LYS A 37 -7.45 9.05 -7.02
CA LYS A 37 -7.45 10.30 -7.80
C LYS A 37 -6.48 11.33 -7.21
N GLU A 38 -6.58 11.62 -5.92
CA GLU A 38 -5.69 12.58 -5.24
C GLU A 38 -4.23 12.15 -5.32
N ALA A 39 -3.94 10.86 -5.09
CA ALA A 39 -2.59 10.32 -5.21
C ALA A 39 -2.06 10.46 -6.64
N THR A 40 -2.89 10.20 -7.64
CA THR A 40 -2.51 10.34 -9.05
C THR A 40 -2.21 11.78 -9.41
N GLU A 41 -3.08 12.72 -9.05
CA GLU A 41 -2.86 14.16 -9.28
C GLU A 41 -1.57 14.65 -8.61
N TYR A 42 -1.29 14.19 -7.39
CA TYR A 42 -0.04 14.49 -6.69
C TYR A 42 1.18 13.94 -7.44
N VAL A 43 1.15 12.68 -7.88
CA VAL A 43 2.24 12.06 -8.64
C VAL A 43 2.50 12.82 -9.94
N LEU A 44 1.45 13.15 -10.70
CA LEU A 44 1.57 13.88 -11.96
C LEU A 44 2.12 15.30 -11.75
N LYS A 45 1.72 15.99 -10.68
CA LYS A 45 2.25 17.32 -10.33
C LYS A 45 3.77 17.30 -10.09
N LEU A 46 4.30 16.16 -9.64
CA LEU A 46 5.72 15.95 -9.44
C LEU A 46 6.46 15.47 -10.70
N GLY A 47 5.77 15.35 -11.84
CA GLY A 47 6.31 14.80 -13.09
C GLY A 47 6.44 13.28 -13.10
N GLY A 48 5.83 12.60 -12.14
CA GLY A 48 5.82 11.14 -12.05
C GLY A 48 4.75 10.49 -12.93
N THR A 49 4.69 9.16 -12.87
CA THR A 49 3.70 8.35 -13.60
C THR A 49 3.01 7.34 -12.70
N VAL A 50 1.79 6.95 -13.09
CA VAL A 50 0.97 5.97 -12.37
C VAL A 50 0.53 4.88 -13.32
N ILE A 51 0.61 3.61 -12.91
CA ILE A 51 0.05 2.48 -13.66
C ILE A 51 -1.09 1.87 -12.82
N PRO A 52 -2.33 1.88 -13.32
CA PRO A 52 -3.47 1.23 -12.66
C PRO A 52 -3.36 -0.31 -12.60
N VAL A 53 -4.19 -0.94 -11.76
CA VAL A 53 -4.23 -2.41 -11.64
C VAL A 53 -4.68 -3.09 -12.95
N HIS A 54 -5.69 -2.54 -13.63
CA HIS A 54 -6.28 -3.14 -14.85
C HIS A 54 -5.83 -2.45 -16.14
N SER A 55 -4.64 -1.85 -16.13
CA SER A 55 -4.04 -1.19 -17.29
C SER A 55 -2.53 -1.40 -17.29
N GLU A 56 -1.97 -1.60 -18.48
CA GLU A 56 -0.51 -1.53 -18.68
C GLU A 56 -0.05 -0.14 -19.15
N LEU A 57 -0.99 0.72 -19.55
CA LEU A 57 -0.66 2.07 -19.98
C LEU A 57 -0.52 3.00 -18.77
N PRO A 58 0.52 3.86 -18.75
CA PRO A 58 0.69 4.84 -17.70
C PRO A 58 -0.32 5.99 -17.83
N ILE A 59 -0.73 6.50 -16.68
CA ILE A 59 -1.32 7.83 -16.52
C ILE A 59 -0.15 8.80 -16.34
N GLU A 60 0.04 9.67 -17.32
CA GLU A 60 1.12 10.66 -17.37
C GLU A 60 0.60 12.11 -17.51
N THR A 61 -0.71 12.27 -17.71
CA THR A 61 -1.38 13.58 -17.75
C THR A 61 -2.72 13.55 -17.01
N PRO A 62 -3.18 14.69 -16.47
CA PRO A 62 -4.46 14.75 -15.76
C PRO A 62 -5.67 14.30 -16.60
N ALA A 63 -5.62 14.51 -17.92
CA ALA A 63 -6.67 14.09 -18.84
C ALA A 63 -6.82 12.56 -18.96
N LYS A 64 -5.79 11.79 -18.59
CA LYS A 64 -5.81 10.32 -18.58
C LYS A 64 -6.28 9.72 -17.25
N ILE A 65 -6.60 10.56 -16.25
CA ILE A 65 -7.11 10.08 -14.96
C ILE A 65 -8.54 9.53 -15.16
N PRO A 66 -8.83 8.29 -14.74
CA PRO A 66 -10.19 7.76 -14.80
C PRO A 66 -11.17 8.59 -13.95
N GLU A 67 -12.36 8.88 -14.48
CA GLU A 67 -13.40 9.62 -13.75
C GLU A 67 -13.97 8.83 -12.55
N GLY A 68 -14.01 7.50 -12.65
CA GLY A 68 -14.56 6.60 -11.63
C GLY A 68 -13.49 5.98 -10.71
N ASN A 69 -13.93 5.07 -9.85
CA ASN A 69 -13.03 4.37 -8.92
C ASN A 69 -12.02 3.50 -9.68
N PHE A 70 -10.75 3.62 -9.31
CA PHE A 70 -9.66 2.79 -9.81
C PHE A 70 -8.66 2.48 -8.71
N ALA A 71 -7.80 1.51 -8.96
CA ALA A 71 -6.71 1.12 -8.07
C ALA A 71 -5.37 1.36 -8.78
N ILE A 72 -4.38 1.80 -8.02
CA ILE A 72 -3.01 2.06 -8.44
C ILE A 72 -2.16 0.83 -8.14
N ARG A 73 -1.40 0.37 -9.14
CA ARG A 73 -0.49 -0.78 -9.02
C ARG A 73 0.97 -0.35 -8.95
N LYS A 74 1.36 0.65 -9.74
CA LYS A 74 2.74 1.17 -9.75
C LYS A 74 2.76 2.69 -9.73
N ILE A 75 3.72 3.25 -9.02
CA ILE A 75 4.06 4.67 -9.03
C ILE A 75 5.54 4.82 -9.33
N ASP A 76 5.86 5.72 -10.25
CA ASP A 76 7.22 6.18 -10.49
C ASP A 76 7.35 7.69 -10.22
N LEU A 77 8.22 8.04 -9.27
CA LEU A 77 8.58 9.39 -8.85
C LEU A 77 10.10 9.60 -8.95
N THR A 78 10.78 8.87 -9.85
CA THR A 78 12.23 8.99 -10.04
C THR A 78 12.63 10.44 -10.30
N ASN A 79 13.66 10.92 -9.60
CA ASN A 79 14.14 12.31 -9.63
C ASN A 79 13.11 13.40 -9.21
N ALA A 80 11.95 13.02 -8.65
CA ALA A 80 10.96 13.99 -8.20
C ALA A 80 11.46 14.82 -7.00
N LYS A 81 11.09 16.11 -6.99
CA LYS A 81 11.32 17.00 -5.85
C LYS A 81 10.14 16.92 -4.88
N LEU A 82 10.25 16.03 -3.91
CA LEU A 82 9.24 15.77 -2.90
C LEU A 82 9.15 16.91 -1.88
N LYS A 83 7.92 17.21 -1.48
CA LYS A 83 7.65 17.79 -0.16
C LYS A 83 7.29 16.63 0.76
N ASN A 84 8.20 16.21 1.63
CA ASN A 84 8.07 14.97 2.41
C ASN A 84 6.74 14.85 3.17
N ILE A 85 6.20 15.95 3.72
CA ILE A 85 4.90 15.95 4.40
C ILE A 85 3.72 15.59 3.48
N GLU A 86 3.80 15.95 2.19
CA GLU A 86 2.75 15.66 1.21
C GLU A 86 2.83 14.21 0.71
N LEU A 87 3.92 13.47 0.99
CA LEU A 87 4.07 12.06 0.58
C LEU A 87 3.01 11.15 1.22
N GLY A 88 2.42 11.58 2.34
CA GLY A 88 1.26 10.92 2.96
C GLY A 88 0.05 10.79 2.04
N LYS A 89 -0.04 11.55 0.94
CA LYS A 89 -1.05 11.37 -0.11
C LYS A 89 -0.94 10.01 -0.82
N LEU A 90 0.21 9.32 -0.69
CA LEU A 90 0.41 7.96 -1.19
C LEU A 90 0.05 6.88 -0.16
N SER A 91 -0.39 7.26 1.06
CA SER A 91 -0.89 6.30 2.04
C SER A 91 -2.20 5.66 1.58
N ASN A 92 -2.59 4.53 2.16
CA ASN A 92 -3.85 3.82 1.88
C ASN A 92 -4.01 3.32 0.44
N LEU A 93 -2.94 3.29 -0.37
CA LEU A 93 -2.95 2.63 -1.68
C LEU A 93 -2.87 1.11 -1.49
N ARG A 94 -4.03 0.51 -1.19
CA ARG A 94 -4.23 -0.91 -0.85
C ARG A 94 -3.82 -1.86 -1.96
N TYR A 95 -3.69 -1.37 -3.19
CA TYR A 95 -3.31 -2.14 -4.36
C TYR A 95 -1.92 -1.84 -4.91
N LEU A 96 -1.18 -0.90 -4.31
CA LEU A 96 0.15 -0.54 -4.78
C LEU A 96 1.14 -1.71 -4.58
N GLU A 97 1.76 -2.15 -5.66
CA GLU A 97 2.74 -3.24 -5.69
C GLU A 97 4.17 -2.73 -5.86
N SER A 98 4.36 -1.59 -6.53
CA SER A 98 5.67 -1.03 -6.81
C SER A 98 5.69 0.48 -6.58
N LEU A 99 6.64 0.96 -5.79
CA LEU A 99 6.89 2.38 -5.57
C LEU A 99 8.36 2.71 -5.85
N ASN A 100 8.58 3.57 -6.84
CA ASN A 100 9.91 4.05 -7.19
C ASN A 100 10.09 5.51 -6.77
N LEU A 101 11.01 5.74 -5.83
CA LEU A 101 11.43 7.04 -5.28
C LEU A 101 12.94 7.26 -5.48
N HIS A 102 13.53 6.60 -6.48
CA HIS A 102 14.94 6.72 -6.84
C HIS A 102 15.35 8.18 -7.03
N ARG A 103 16.50 8.56 -6.47
CA ARG A 103 17.09 9.91 -6.64
C ARG A 103 16.15 11.06 -6.25
N THR A 104 15.29 10.84 -5.26
CA THR A 104 14.45 11.90 -4.68
C THR A 104 15.10 12.50 -3.43
N ASN A 105 14.56 13.62 -2.94
CA ASN A 105 14.90 14.19 -1.63
C ASN A 105 14.06 13.59 -0.48
N LEU A 106 13.73 12.28 -0.56
CA LEU A 106 12.99 11.55 0.47
C LEU A 106 13.74 11.55 1.81
N THR A 107 13.08 11.95 2.89
CA THR A 107 13.63 11.90 4.26
C THR A 107 13.00 10.76 5.07
N ASP A 108 13.56 10.51 6.26
CA ASP A 108 13.01 9.56 7.21
C ASP A 108 11.55 9.88 7.57
N GLU A 109 11.22 11.16 7.80
CA GLU A 109 9.85 11.60 8.08
C GLU A 109 8.92 11.26 6.91
N GLY A 110 9.35 11.54 5.67
CA GLY A 110 8.58 11.20 4.47
C GLY A 110 8.29 9.70 4.38
N LEU A 111 9.32 8.87 4.56
CA LEU A 111 9.17 7.40 4.50
C LEU A 111 8.23 6.86 5.58
N THR A 112 8.20 7.48 6.78
CA THR A 112 7.26 7.06 7.83
C THR A 112 5.80 7.42 7.55
N LEU A 113 5.51 8.32 6.62
CA LEU A 113 4.14 8.68 6.23
C LEU A 113 3.51 7.69 5.24
N ILE A 114 4.31 6.81 4.62
CA ILE A 114 3.84 5.79 3.67
C ILE A 114 3.83 4.39 4.29
N THR A 115 3.21 4.25 5.47
CA THR A 115 3.28 3.01 6.29
C THR A 115 2.19 1.98 6.04
N ASP A 116 1.11 2.31 5.32
CA ASP A 116 -0.01 1.41 5.05
C ASP A 116 -0.15 1.09 3.56
N LEU A 117 0.76 0.23 3.08
CA LEU A 117 0.79 -0.27 1.70
C LEU A 117 0.79 -1.81 1.73
N PRO A 118 -0.36 -2.45 2.00
CA PRO A 118 -0.43 -3.88 2.36
C PRO A 118 -0.02 -4.83 1.23
N LYS A 119 0.01 -4.34 -0.01
CA LYS A 119 0.42 -5.11 -1.20
C LYS A 119 1.77 -4.69 -1.77
N LEU A 120 2.51 -3.78 -1.13
CA LEU A 120 3.80 -3.32 -1.66
C LEU A 120 4.81 -4.47 -1.71
N GLN A 121 5.35 -4.73 -2.89
CA GLN A 121 6.33 -5.80 -3.15
C GLN A 121 7.70 -5.26 -3.51
N SER A 122 7.76 -4.10 -4.18
CA SER A 122 9.00 -3.48 -4.61
C SER A 122 9.07 -2.03 -4.13
N LEU A 123 10.13 -1.69 -3.40
CA LEU A 123 10.43 -0.33 -2.97
C LEU A 123 11.83 0.06 -3.44
N GLU A 124 11.90 1.13 -4.23
CA GLU A 124 13.16 1.71 -4.71
C GLU A 124 13.34 3.08 -4.06
N ILE A 125 14.36 3.21 -3.22
CA ILE A 125 14.70 4.45 -2.48
C ILE A 125 16.21 4.74 -2.58
N ALA A 126 16.90 4.21 -3.58
CA ALA A 126 18.32 4.46 -3.80
C ALA A 126 18.58 5.95 -4.06
N TYR A 127 19.76 6.40 -3.63
CA TYR A 127 20.25 7.77 -3.71
C TYR A 127 19.29 8.78 -3.07
N THR A 128 18.74 8.43 -1.90
CA THR A 128 17.96 9.31 -1.05
C THR A 128 18.67 9.47 0.31
N PRO A 129 18.44 10.58 1.05
CA PRO A 129 19.09 10.81 2.35
C PRO A 129 18.49 10.00 3.52
N VAL A 130 17.65 9.01 3.25
CA VAL A 130 17.05 8.13 4.28
C VAL A 130 18.13 7.34 5.05
N THR A 131 17.86 7.13 6.34
CA THR A 131 18.79 6.54 7.30
C THR A 131 18.30 5.20 7.84
N ASP A 132 19.15 4.55 8.64
CA ASP A 132 18.82 3.32 9.37
C ASP A 132 17.51 3.41 10.17
N LYS A 133 17.22 4.60 10.73
CA LYS A 133 16.02 4.83 11.55
C LYS A 133 14.75 4.50 10.77
N ALA A 134 14.58 5.06 9.58
CA ALA A 134 13.40 4.78 8.77
C ALA A 134 13.50 3.44 8.01
N ILE A 135 14.70 3.05 7.56
CA ILE A 135 14.91 1.78 6.86
C ILE A 135 14.56 0.57 7.73
N SER A 136 14.86 0.60 9.04
CA SER A 136 14.47 -0.47 9.96
C SER A 136 12.96 -0.73 10.00
N GLN A 137 12.15 0.29 9.69
CA GLN A 137 10.68 0.22 9.69
C GLN A 137 10.12 -0.46 8.44
N LEU A 138 10.94 -0.76 7.43
CA LEU A 138 10.49 -1.47 6.22
C LEU A 138 10.01 -2.90 6.52
N THR A 139 10.34 -3.45 7.69
CA THR A 139 9.80 -4.72 8.21
C THR A 139 8.28 -4.73 8.37
N ARG A 140 7.64 -3.55 8.42
CA ARG A 140 6.18 -3.39 8.56
C ARG A 140 5.41 -3.68 7.27
N PHE A 141 6.06 -3.75 6.11
CA PHE A 141 5.41 -4.07 4.84
C PHE A 141 5.30 -5.60 4.65
N PRO A 142 4.10 -6.20 4.79
CA PRO A 142 3.96 -7.65 4.91
C PRO A 142 4.27 -8.41 3.62
N LYS A 143 4.29 -7.72 2.48
CA LYS A 143 4.47 -8.30 1.14
C LYS A 143 5.75 -7.85 0.45
N LEU A 144 6.62 -7.12 1.13
CA LEU A 144 7.86 -6.61 0.52
C LEU A 144 8.75 -7.77 0.08
N ARG A 145 9.31 -7.67 -1.12
CA ARG A 145 10.16 -8.69 -1.77
C ARG A 145 11.43 -8.12 -2.39
N LYS A 146 11.44 -6.85 -2.76
CA LYS A 146 12.61 -6.17 -3.34
C LYS A 146 12.76 -4.80 -2.71
N ILE A 147 13.97 -4.51 -2.23
CA ILE A 147 14.33 -3.20 -1.69
C ILE A 147 15.65 -2.77 -2.32
N PHE A 148 15.69 -1.58 -2.88
CA PHE A 148 16.88 -0.99 -3.45
C PHE A 148 17.32 0.20 -2.59
N LEU A 149 18.55 0.11 -2.05
CA LEU A 149 19.11 0.98 -1.01
C LEU A 149 20.48 1.57 -1.40
N TYR A 150 20.91 1.41 -2.65
CA TYR A 150 22.19 1.97 -3.13
C TYR A 150 22.26 3.47 -2.81
N GLY A 151 23.40 3.95 -2.31
CA GLY A 151 23.57 5.38 -2.03
C GLY A 151 22.71 5.96 -0.89
N THR A 152 22.03 5.14 -0.09
CA THR A 152 21.41 5.58 1.18
C THR A 152 22.39 5.43 2.36
N ALA A 153 22.07 6.04 3.50
CA ALA A 153 22.89 5.97 4.71
C ALA A 153 22.76 4.64 5.50
N ALA A 154 22.11 3.61 4.93
CA ALA A 154 21.95 2.32 5.61
C ALA A 154 23.30 1.64 5.91
N LYS A 155 23.50 1.23 7.16
CA LYS A 155 24.67 0.51 7.67
C LYS A 155 24.53 -1.01 7.50
N PRO A 156 25.63 -1.77 7.51
CA PRO A 156 25.59 -3.23 7.42
C PRO A 156 24.64 -3.92 8.41
N GLN A 157 24.64 -3.48 9.67
CA GLN A 157 23.76 -4.04 10.71
C GLN A 157 22.28 -3.96 10.33
N THR A 158 21.83 -2.80 9.82
CA THR A 158 20.45 -2.61 9.38
C THR A 158 20.07 -3.57 8.24
N LEU A 159 21.01 -3.89 7.34
CA LEU A 159 20.77 -4.84 6.26
C LEU A 159 20.61 -6.26 6.79
N GLU A 160 21.40 -6.66 7.78
CA GLU A 160 21.30 -7.96 8.44
C GLU A 160 19.97 -8.10 9.17
N ASP A 161 19.55 -7.05 9.89
CA ASP A 161 18.26 -7.00 10.58
C ASP A 161 17.11 -7.12 9.57
N LEU A 162 17.18 -6.39 8.45
CA LEU A 162 16.18 -6.50 7.39
C LEU A 162 16.14 -7.90 6.77
N LYS A 163 17.29 -8.52 6.45
CA LYS A 163 17.35 -9.89 5.91
C LYS A 163 16.73 -10.90 6.86
N SER A 164 16.93 -10.73 8.16
CA SER A 164 16.42 -11.64 9.20
C SER A 164 14.90 -11.51 9.39
N ASN A 165 14.36 -10.31 9.26
CA ASN A 165 12.94 -10.03 9.49
C ASN A 165 12.07 -10.11 8.23
N LEU A 166 12.62 -9.81 7.05
CA LEU A 166 11.92 -9.87 5.77
C LEU A 166 12.31 -11.13 4.99
N LYS A 167 11.84 -12.29 5.46
CA LYS A 167 12.10 -13.59 4.83
C LYS A 167 11.67 -13.59 3.35
N GLY A 168 12.58 -13.96 2.45
CA GLY A 168 12.33 -13.99 1.01
C GLY A 168 12.35 -12.61 0.33
N CYS A 169 12.79 -11.56 1.03
CA CYS A 169 13.04 -10.25 0.44
C CYS A 169 14.49 -10.13 -0.03
N THR A 170 14.71 -9.73 -1.28
CA THR A 170 16.01 -9.40 -1.83
C THR A 170 16.32 -7.93 -1.56
N ILE A 171 17.50 -7.66 -0.99
CA ILE A 171 17.98 -6.30 -0.70
C ILE A 171 19.17 -6.02 -1.61
N TYR A 172 19.07 -4.94 -2.38
CA TYR A 172 20.10 -4.42 -3.26
C TYR A 172 20.74 -3.19 -2.60
N LYS A 173 22.04 -3.25 -2.32
CA LYS A 173 22.77 -2.25 -1.54
C LYS A 173 24.21 -2.15 -2.04
#